data_AF-A0A9D2DM58-F1
#
_entry.id   AF-A0A9D2DM58-F1
#
_cell.length_a   1.000
_cell.length_b   1.000
_cell.length_c   1.000
_cell.angle_alpha   90.00
_cell.angle_beta   90.00
_cell.angle_gamma   90.00
#
_symmetry.space_group_name_H-M   'P 1'
#
loop_
_entity.id
_entity.type
_entity.pdbx_description
1 polymer ?
#
loop_
_entity_poly.entity_id
_entity_poly.type
_entity_poly.pdbx_seq_one_letter_code
_entity_poly.pdbx_strand_id
1 'polypeptide(L)'
;MKVGIIRCQQTEDFCPGTGDFRAVREKQGAFAQVQEDIEIVGFIGCGGCPGKKAVLRARELVKRGADTIAFASCIQKGSPIGYPCPFAKKMKECLANECGEGIRLLDATH
;
A
#
# COMPACT_ATOMS: atom_id res chain seq x y z
N MET A 1 -8.15 -5.36 -11.65
CA MET A 1 -7.62 -4.45 -10.61
C MET A 1 -6.13 -4.26 -10.82
N LYS A 2 -5.67 -3.00 -10.87
CA LYS A 2 -4.25 -2.64 -10.97
C LYS A 2 -3.79 -2.00 -9.67
N VAL A 3 -3.11 -2.78 -8.83
CA VAL A 3 -2.74 -2.36 -7.48
C VAL A 3 -1.30 -1.85 -7.41
N GLY A 4 -1.12 -0.66 -6.86
CA GLY A 4 0.15 -0.17 -6.36
C GLY A 4 0.22 -0.38 -4.84
N ILE A 5 1.30 -0.99 -4.34
CA ILE A 5 1.44 -1.29 -2.92
C ILE A 5 2.50 -0.37 -2.30
N ILE A 6 2.14 0.28 -1.19
CA ILE A 6 3.04 1.12 -0.39
C ILE A 6 3.34 0.45 0.94
N ARG A 7 4.60 0.18 1.23
CA ARG A 7 5.08 -0.41 2.50
C ARG A 7 5.83 0.59 3.38
N CYS A 8 6.08 0.23 4.64
CA CYS A 8 6.90 1.04 5.53
C CYS A 8 8.36 1.04 5.06
N GLN A 9 9.02 2.20 5.04
CA GLN A 9 10.45 2.28 4.69
C GLN A 9 11.33 1.52 5.71
N GLN A 10 10.92 1.50 6.99
CA GLN A 10 11.70 0.88 8.06
C GLN A 10 11.70 -0.66 8.02
N THR A 11 10.90 -1.27 7.16
CA THR A 11 10.85 -2.73 7.01
C THR A 11 11.45 -3.21 5.69
N GLU A 12 11.93 -2.30 4.83
CA GLU A 12 12.34 -2.64 3.46
C GLU A 12 13.64 -3.44 3.38
N ASP A 13 14.50 -3.26 4.38
CA ASP A 13 15.83 -3.85 4.52
C ASP A 13 15.79 -5.34 4.88
N PHE A 14 14.72 -5.82 5.53
CA PHE A 14 14.60 -7.22 5.92
C PHE A 14 13.29 -7.90 5.50
N CYS A 15 12.19 -7.17 5.30
CA CYS A 15 10.92 -7.76 4.88
C CYS A 15 10.75 -7.61 3.36
N PRO A 16 10.85 -8.68 2.56
CA PRO A 16 10.75 -8.62 1.10
C PRO A 16 9.32 -8.40 0.58
N GLY A 17 8.30 -8.42 1.46
CA GLY A 17 6.89 -8.28 1.05
C GLY A 17 6.24 -9.58 0.56
N THR A 18 6.84 -10.76 0.78
CA THR A 18 6.30 -12.05 0.33
C THR A 18 4.86 -12.30 0.79
N GLY A 19 4.50 -11.88 2.00
CA GLY A 19 3.13 -11.95 2.50
C GLY A 19 2.15 -11.07 1.71
N ASP A 20 2.58 -9.86 1.34
CA ASP A 20 1.79 -8.94 0.50
C ASP A 20 1.53 -9.55 -0.88
N PHE A 21 2.57 -10.09 -1.52
CA PHE A 21 2.44 -10.73 -2.84
C PHE A 21 1.61 -12.00 -2.79
N ARG A 22 1.75 -12.78 -1.72
CA ARG A 22 0.92 -13.98 -1.49
C ARG A 22 -0.55 -13.60 -1.32
N ALA A 23 -0.84 -12.55 -0.55
CA ALA A 23 -2.22 -12.08 -0.35
C ALA A 23 -2.88 -11.64 -1.67
N VAL A 24 -2.13 -10.98 -2.56
CA VAL A 24 -2.60 -10.65 -3.92
C VAL A 24 -2.85 -11.92 -4.73
N ARG A 25 -1.87 -12.83 -4.80
CA ARG A 25 -1.94 -14.06 -5.60
C ARG A 25 -3.07 -14.99 -5.17
N GLU A 26 -3.26 -15.14 -3.87
CA GLU A 26 -4.28 -16.02 -3.27
C GLU A 26 -5.62 -15.30 -3.03
N LYS A 27 -5.72 -14.01 -3.40
CA LYS A 27 -6.90 -13.16 -3.17
C LYS A 27 -7.38 -13.24 -1.71
N GLN A 28 -6.49 -12.95 -0.77
CA GLN A 28 -6.74 -12.96 0.67
C GLN A 28 -6.71 -11.54 1.25
N GLY A 29 -7.10 -11.40 2.52
CA GLY A 29 -7.06 -10.11 3.21
C GLY A 29 -7.94 -9.07 2.53
N ALA A 30 -7.37 -7.91 2.19
CA ALA A 30 -8.11 -6.85 1.50
C ALA A 30 -8.50 -7.19 0.05
N PHE A 31 -7.98 -8.29 -0.51
CA PHE A 31 -8.24 -8.72 -1.88
C PHE A 31 -9.32 -9.80 -1.98
N ALA A 32 -9.89 -10.26 -0.86
CA ALA A 32 -10.83 -11.40 -0.83
C ALA A 32 -12.10 -11.22 -1.67
N GLN A 33 -12.55 -9.98 -1.85
CA GLN A 33 -13.77 -9.66 -2.61
C GLN A 33 -13.49 -9.33 -4.08
N VAL A 34 -12.22 -9.40 -4.53
CA VAL A 34 -11.83 -9.03 -5.89
C VAL A 34 -12.00 -10.21 -6.84
N GLN A 35 -13.04 -10.16 -7.69
CA GLN A 35 -13.37 -11.25 -8.62
C GLN A 35 -12.45 -11.27 -9.85
N GLU A 36 -12.09 -10.09 -10.36
CA GLU A 36 -11.18 -9.91 -11.50
C GLU A 36 -9.72 -10.25 -11.17
N ASP A 37 -8.87 -10.30 -12.19
CA ASP A 37 -7.43 -10.47 -12.01
C ASP A 37 -6.79 -9.23 -11.37
N ILE A 38 -5.76 -9.47 -10.56
CA ILE A 38 -5.02 -8.42 -9.86
C ILE A 38 -3.61 -8.35 -10.45
N GLU A 39 -3.29 -7.20 -11.04
CA GLU A 39 -1.96 -6.87 -11.52
C GLU A 39 -1.27 -5.95 -10.51
N ILE A 40 -0.03 -6.29 -10.12
CA ILE A 40 0.78 -5.42 -9.26
C ILE A 40 1.54 -4.44 -10.16
N VAL A 41 1.13 -3.17 -10.14
CA VAL A 41 1.79 -2.08 -10.89
C VAL A 41 3.12 -1.70 -10.27
N GLY A 42 3.23 -1.81 -8.94
CA GLY A 42 4.48 -1.54 -8.24
C GLY A 42 4.40 -1.79 -6.75
N PHE A 43 5.57 -1.98 -6.13
CA PHE A 43 5.74 -2.19 -4.70
C PHE A 43 6.86 -1.26 -4.21
N ILE A 44 6.54 -0.32 -3.33
CA ILE A 44 7.46 0.76 -2.95
C ILE A 44 7.31 1.19 -1.50
N GLY A 45 8.39 1.64 -0.87
CA GLY A 45 8.35 2.24 0.46
C GLY A 45 7.65 3.60 0.51
N CYS A 46 7.07 3.92 1.66
CA CYS A 46 6.43 5.22 1.94
C CYS A 46 7.40 6.41 1.90
N GLY A 47 8.71 6.13 1.84
CA GLY A 47 9.78 7.14 1.78
C GLY A 47 10.11 7.79 3.12
N GLY A 48 9.73 7.15 4.23
CA GLY A 48 10.22 7.45 5.57
C GLY A 48 9.29 8.37 6.36
N CYS A 49 9.45 8.37 7.68
CA CYS A 49 8.66 9.20 8.58
C CYS A 49 8.91 10.69 8.28
N PRO A 50 7.87 11.55 8.22
CA PRO A 50 6.48 11.31 8.63
C PRO A 50 5.52 10.91 7.48
N GLY A 51 6.01 10.27 6.41
CA GLY A 51 5.18 9.75 5.32
C GLY A 51 4.89 10.74 4.18
N LYS A 52 5.51 11.93 4.18
CA LYS A 52 5.28 12.97 3.15
C LYS A 52 5.54 12.50 1.73
N LYS A 53 6.56 11.66 1.53
CA LYS A 53 6.93 11.14 0.21
C LYS A 53 5.94 10.10 -0.32
N ALA A 54 5.08 9.51 0.53
CA ALA A 54 4.11 8.50 0.11
C ALA A 54 3.10 9.05 -0.90
N VAL A 55 2.72 10.33 -0.78
CA VAL A 55 1.85 11.01 -1.76
C VAL A 55 2.49 11.01 -3.15
N LEU A 56 3.77 11.38 -3.24
CA LEU A 56 4.50 11.37 -4.51
C LEU A 56 4.61 9.96 -5.07
N ARG A 57 4.82 8.95 -4.21
CA ARG A 57 4.86 7.55 -4.65
C ARG A 57 3.51 7.06 -5.17
N ALA A 58 2.42 7.42 -4.48
CA ALA A 58 1.07 7.09 -4.91
C ALA A 58 0.74 7.71 -6.28
N ARG A 59 1.04 9.00 -6.46
CA ARG A 59 0.87 9.70 -7.76
C ARG A 59 1.63 9.00 -8.89
N GLU A 60 2.83 8.55 -8.59
CA GLU A 60 3.72 7.90 -9.56
C GLU A 60 3.26 6.47 -9.89
N LEU A 61 2.61 5.76 -8.94
CA LEU A 61 1.91 4.50 -9.18
C LEU A 61 0.64 4.71 -10.03
N VAL A 62 -0.18 5.72 -9.71
CA VAL A 62 -1.39 6.07 -10.47
C VAL A 62 -1.02 6.46 -11.90
N LYS A 63 0.02 7.27 -12.08
CA LYS A 63 0.55 7.64 -13.40
C LYS A 63 1.00 6.41 -14.23
N ARG A 64 1.43 5.33 -13.58
CA ARG A 64 1.78 4.05 -14.24
C ARG A 64 0.58 3.13 -14.47
N GLY A 65 -0.62 3.57 -14.09
CA GLY A 65 -1.86 2.84 -14.34
C GLY A 65 -2.41 2.09 -13.13
N ALA A 66 -1.95 2.37 -11.92
CA ALA A 66 -2.62 1.85 -10.72
C ALA A 66 -4.00 2.52 -10.55
N ASP A 67 -5.04 1.70 -10.45
CA ASP A 67 -6.41 2.12 -10.10
C ASP A 67 -6.68 2.00 -8.58
N THR A 68 -5.82 1.28 -7.88
CA THR A 68 -5.93 0.97 -6.47
C THR A 68 -4.57 1.16 -5.80
N ILE A 69 -4.54 1.82 -4.63
CA ILE A 69 -3.36 1.88 -3.77
C ILE A 69 -3.64 1.09 -2.49
N ALA A 70 -2.81 0.10 -2.21
CA ALA A 70 -2.86 -0.67 -0.97
C ALA A 70 -1.72 -0.29 -0.04
N PHE A 71 -2.02 0.04 1.21
CA PHE A 71 -1.01 0.07 2.25
C PHE A 71 -0.68 -1.37 2.66
N ALA A 72 0.60 -1.72 2.70
CA ALA A 72 1.04 -3.01 3.24
C ALA A 72 0.78 -3.06 4.75
N SER A 73 0.57 -4.26 5.29
CA SER A 73 0.20 -4.46 6.70
C SER A 73 1.23 -3.91 7.70
N CYS A 74 2.50 -3.76 7.30
CA CYS A 74 3.52 -3.09 8.11
C CYS A 74 3.21 -1.63 8.48
N ILE A 75 2.38 -0.93 7.71
CA ILE A 75 2.01 0.46 8.01
C ILE A 75 0.89 0.50 9.04
N GLN A 76 -0.22 -0.21 8.81
CA GLN A 76 -1.39 -0.11 9.69
C GLN A 76 -1.39 -1.12 10.83
N LYS A 77 -1.00 -2.37 10.58
CA LYS A 77 -0.93 -3.42 11.60
C LYS A 77 0.42 -3.46 12.32
N GLY A 78 1.48 -2.89 11.73
CA GLY A 78 2.81 -2.86 12.30
C GLY A 78 3.61 -4.17 12.15
N SER A 79 3.06 -5.19 11.49
CA SER A 79 3.76 -6.45 11.26
C SER A 79 4.87 -6.29 10.21
N PRO A 80 6.07 -6.83 10.42
CA PRO A 80 6.46 -7.77 11.48
C PRO A 80 7.09 -7.11 12.72
N ILE A 81 7.34 -5.79 12.72
CA ILE A 81 8.03 -5.10 13.81
C ILE A 81 7.19 -4.88 15.08
N GLY A 82 5.87 -5.15 15.02
CA GLY A 82 4.94 -4.92 16.11
C GLY A 82 4.68 -3.43 16.41
N TYR A 83 5.05 -2.55 15.49
CA TYR A 83 4.96 -1.10 15.66
C TYR A 83 4.17 -0.46 14.50
N PRO A 84 2.85 -0.24 14.68
CA PRO A 84 2.03 0.48 13.71
C PRO A 84 2.54 1.89 13.45
N CYS A 85 2.48 2.34 12.20
CA CYS A 85 2.93 3.68 11.83
C CYS A 85 2.02 4.75 12.48
N PRO A 86 2.56 5.67 13.29
CA PRO A 86 1.76 6.73 13.93
C PRO A 86 1.20 7.73 12.91
N PHE A 87 1.76 7.76 11.69
CA PHE A 87 1.34 8.65 10.61
C PHE A 87 0.39 7.99 9.61
N ALA A 88 0.00 6.72 9.81
CA ALA A 88 -0.80 5.96 8.84
C ALA A 88 -2.11 6.67 8.45
N LYS A 89 -2.86 7.14 9.45
CA LYS A 89 -4.13 7.87 9.23
C LYS A 89 -3.90 9.14 8.40
N LYS A 90 -2.96 9.99 8.82
CA LYS A 90 -2.69 11.26 8.13
C LYS A 90 -2.17 11.04 6.71
N MET A 91 -1.32 10.03 6.53
CA MET A 91 -0.79 9.64 5.24
C MET A 91 -1.91 9.19 4.29
N LYS A 92 -2.85 8.37 4.76
CA LYS A 92 -4.03 7.95 3.98
C LYS A 92 -4.90 9.14 3.57
N GLU A 93 -5.19 10.06 4.50
CA GLU A 93 -5.95 11.29 4.22
C GLU A 93 -5.28 12.12 3.12
N CYS A 94 -3.95 12.31 3.20
CA CYS A 94 -3.20 13.04 2.18
C CYS A 94 -3.24 12.33 0.82
N LEU A 95 -3.14 11.00 0.78
CA LEU A 95 -3.27 10.24 -0.47
C LEU A 95 -4.67 10.37 -1.08
N ALA A 96 -5.72 10.28 -0.25
CA ALA A 96 -7.11 10.41 -0.71
C ALA A 96 -7.35 11.78 -1.36
N ASN A 97 -6.87 12.85 -0.73
CA ASN A 97 -7.02 14.21 -1.26
C ASN A 97 -6.26 14.44 -2.57
N GLU A 98 -5.11 13.78 -2.76
CA GLU A 98 -4.23 14.02 -3.91
C GLU A 98 -4.50 13.07 -5.10
N CYS A 99 -4.88 11.83 -4.83
CA CYS A 99 -5.11 10.83 -5.89
C CYS A 99 -6.51 10.94 -6.52
N GLY A 100 -7.42 11.72 -5.91
CA GLY A 100 -8.77 11.96 -6.41
C GLY A 100 -9.76 10.82 -6.14
N GLU A 101 -11.04 11.06 -6.41
CA GLU A 101 -12.15 10.14 -6.10
C GLU A 101 -12.14 8.83 -6.91
N GLY A 102 -11.31 8.73 -7.95
CA GLY A 102 -11.21 7.56 -8.81
C GLY A 102 -10.29 6.44 -8.30
N ILE A 103 -9.49 6.69 -7.25
CA ILE A 103 -8.50 5.72 -6.75
C ILE A 103 -9.01 5.03 -5.49
N ARG A 104 -9.04 3.70 -5.51
CA ARG A 104 -9.41 2.89 -4.35
C ARG A 104 -8.24 2.80 -3.37
N LEU A 105 -8.47 3.05 -2.09
CA LEU A 105 -7.47 2.89 -1.03
C LEU A 105 -7.76 1.67 -0.16
N LEU A 106 -6.80 0.75 -0.06
CA LEU A 106 -6.85 -0.41 0.83
C LEU A 106 -5.95 -0.19 2.06
N ASP A 107 -6.47 -0.54 3.23
CA ASP A 107 -5.87 -0.23 4.53
C ASP A 107 -4.75 -1.19 4.95
N ALA A 108 -4.83 -2.43 4.50
CA ALA A 108 -3.82 -3.47 4.73
C ALA A 108 -3.85 -4.45 3.57
N THR A 109 -2.78 -5.20 3.37
CA THR A 109 -2.72 -6.27 2.36
C THR A 109 -3.22 -7.61 2.91
N HIS A 110 -2.83 -7.95 4.15
CA HIS A 110 -3.13 -9.20 4.85
C HIS A 110 -3.40 -8.97 6.33
#